data_AF-A0A1X7M4N8-F1
#
_entry.id   AF-A0A1X7M4N8-F1
#
_cell.length_a   1.000
_cell.length_b   1.000
_cell.length_c   1.000
_cell.angle_alpha   90.00
_cell.angle_beta   90.00
_cell.angle_gamma   90.00
#
_symmetry.space_group_name_H-M   'P 1'
#
loop_
_entity.id
_entity.type
_entity.pdbx_description
1 polymer ?
#
loop_
_entity_poly.entity_id
_entity_poly.type
_entity_poly.pdbx_seq_one_letter_code
_entity_poly.pdbx_strand_id
1 'polypeptide(L)'
;MSTCALLVARPRDTQNVLRRPSTLGHAANWQDEDSDSPQPLFECRDGRSLPRYTDRNVNLPDGLYLGLFNGRDAPLTASPGSGFDGPLIGRLRYCHTIEAREIKLEFLDPFEGRLFFPDMEIVAGPDGHVPTGRITLPVQSGLSSGAIVFDDRYFADWTVFIISSVRTVIGRDLRSQQRV
;
A
#
# COMPACT_ATOMS: atom_id res chain seq x y z
N MET A 1 -69.56 -17.49 0.87
CA MET A 1 -70.05 -16.24 0.27
C MET A 1 -69.53 -15.06 1.09
N SER A 2 -68.76 -14.15 0.51
CA SER A 2 -68.83 -12.70 0.78
C SER A 2 -67.94 -11.98 -0.24
N THR A 3 -68.26 -10.73 -0.56
CA THR A 3 -67.86 -10.06 -1.81
C THR A 3 -66.97 -8.84 -1.55
N CYS A 4 -66.23 -8.45 -2.58
CA CYS A 4 -65.24 -7.36 -2.62
C CYS A 4 -65.73 -5.99 -2.11
N ALA A 5 -64.78 -5.16 -1.68
CA ALA A 5 -64.76 -3.73 -1.97
C ALA A 5 -63.33 -3.27 -2.29
N LEU A 6 -63.12 -2.68 -3.48
CA LEU A 6 -61.87 -2.00 -3.86
C LEU A 6 -61.80 -0.60 -3.23
N LEU A 7 -60.59 -0.08 -2.99
CA LEU A 7 -60.33 1.36 -3.06
C LEU A 7 -58.91 1.67 -3.57
N VAL A 8 -58.82 2.70 -4.42
CA VAL A 8 -57.70 3.05 -5.31
C VAL A 8 -57.67 4.58 -5.49
N ALA A 9 -56.57 5.34 -5.56
CA ALA A 9 -55.14 5.00 -5.61
C ALA A 9 -54.37 5.67 -4.41
N ARG A 10 -53.16 6.26 -4.43
CA ARG A 10 -52.27 6.82 -5.48
C ARG A 10 -50.78 6.50 -5.19
N PRO A 11 -49.92 6.46 -6.23
CA PRO A 11 -48.48 6.20 -6.06
C PRO A 11 -47.73 7.42 -5.51
N ARG A 12 -46.58 7.17 -4.88
CA ARG A 12 -45.50 8.16 -4.73
C ARG A 12 -44.38 7.81 -5.70
N ASP A 13 -43.79 8.83 -6.31
CA ASP A 13 -42.90 8.69 -7.45
C ASP A 13 -41.62 7.90 -7.15
N THR A 14 -41.44 6.79 -7.83
CA THR A 14 -40.15 6.10 -7.93
C THR A 14 -39.25 6.87 -8.89
N GLN A 15 -38.45 7.80 -8.35
CA GLN A 15 -37.33 8.35 -9.10
C GLN A 15 -36.29 7.25 -9.34
N ASN A 16 -36.23 6.79 -10.59
CA ASN A 16 -35.16 5.93 -11.10
C ASN A 16 -33.82 6.69 -11.08
N VAL A 17 -33.10 6.63 -9.94
CA VAL A 17 -31.68 6.97 -9.93
C VAL A 17 -30.91 5.78 -10.49
N LEU A 18 -30.70 5.83 -11.80
CA LEU A 18 -29.85 4.89 -12.54
C LEU A 18 -28.41 4.98 -11.98
N ARG A 19 -28.08 4.15 -10.98
CA ARG A 19 -26.72 4.02 -10.44
C ARG A 19 -25.80 3.57 -11.58
N ARG A 20 -25.02 4.51 -12.12
CA ARG A 20 -23.86 4.21 -12.96
C ARG A 20 -22.93 3.27 -12.17
N PRO A 21 -22.26 2.30 -12.83
CA PRO A 21 -21.25 1.51 -12.17
C PRO A 21 -20.16 2.45 -11.63
N SER A 22 -19.82 2.29 -10.36
CA SER A 22 -18.72 3.01 -9.73
C SER A 22 -17.43 2.63 -10.45
N THR A 23 -16.87 3.57 -11.20
CA THR A 23 -15.49 3.50 -11.69
C THR A 23 -14.57 3.20 -10.51
N LEU A 24 -13.77 2.14 -10.58
CA LEU A 24 -12.71 1.90 -9.61
C LEU A 24 -11.76 3.11 -9.63
N GLY A 25 -11.83 3.93 -8.59
CA GLY A 25 -10.85 4.99 -8.37
C GLY A 25 -9.53 4.35 -7.98
N HIS A 26 -8.49 4.59 -8.75
CA HIS A 26 -7.13 4.29 -8.31
C HIS A 26 -6.80 5.12 -7.06
N ALA A 27 -5.96 4.59 -6.17
CA ALA A 27 -5.62 5.20 -4.87
C ALA A 27 -5.03 6.63 -4.95
N ALA A 28 -4.67 7.11 -6.15
CA ALA A 28 -4.18 8.46 -6.40
C ALA A 28 -5.25 9.58 -6.41
N ASN A 29 -6.54 9.26 -6.18
CA ASN A 29 -7.64 10.21 -6.39
C ASN A 29 -8.53 10.47 -5.15
N TRP A 30 -8.01 10.27 -3.94
CA TRP A 30 -8.67 10.75 -2.72
C TRP A 30 -8.39 12.24 -2.54
N GLN A 31 -9.45 13.03 -2.35
CA GLN A 31 -9.33 14.43 -1.93
C GLN A 31 -9.08 14.45 -0.42
N ASP A 32 -8.18 15.33 0.03
CA ASP A 32 -7.87 15.50 1.44
C ASP A 32 -9.12 16.00 2.20
N GLU A 33 -9.69 15.16 3.06
CA GLU A 33 -10.52 15.62 4.18
C GLU A 33 -9.58 15.89 5.38
N ASP A 34 -9.67 17.10 5.94
CA ASP A 34 -8.75 17.62 6.96
C ASP A 34 -8.57 16.67 8.16
N SER A 35 -7.41 16.00 8.22
CA SER A 35 -6.93 15.30 9.41
C SER A 35 -5.70 16.05 9.94
N ASP A 36 -5.96 17.01 10.82
CA ASP A 36 -5.00 18.01 11.33
C ASP A 36 -4.02 17.41 12.37
N SER A 37 -3.23 16.42 11.93
CA SER A 37 -2.11 15.87 12.70
C SER A 37 -1.05 15.26 11.76
N PRO A 38 -0.12 16.07 11.21
CA PRO A 38 1.00 15.55 10.43
C PRO A 38 2.02 14.94 11.40
N GLN A 39 1.81 13.68 11.78
CA GLN A 39 2.91 12.80 12.18
C GLN A 39 3.52 12.19 10.90
N PRO A 40 4.64 12.72 10.37
CA PRO A 40 5.27 12.23 9.14
C PRO A 40 5.79 10.79 9.25
N LEU A 41 5.89 10.28 10.49
CA LEU A 41 6.49 9.01 10.81
C LEU A 41 5.42 7.98 11.21
N PHE A 42 5.63 6.75 10.78
CA PHE A 42 4.97 5.57 11.32
C PHE A 42 5.71 5.15 12.60
N GLU A 43 5.05 5.24 13.74
CA GLU A 43 5.58 4.77 15.02
C GLU A 43 5.34 3.27 15.16
N CYS A 44 6.40 2.49 15.33
CA CYS A 44 6.37 1.06 15.66
C CYS A 44 6.05 0.84 17.15
N ARG A 45 5.52 -0.34 17.49
CA ARG A 45 5.21 -0.75 18.87
C ARG A 45 6.46 -0.91 19.74
N ASP A 46 7.63 -1.09 19.12
CA ASP A 46 8.93 -1.06 19.78
C ASP A 46 9.56 0.35 19.92
N GLY A 47 8.85 1.40 19.52
CA GLY A 47 9.28 2.79 19.63
C GLY A 47 10.15 3.30 18.47
N ARG A 48 10.43 2.49 17.44
CA ARG A 48 11.05 3.00 16.20
C ARG A 48 10.12 3.95 15.46
N SER A 49 10.69 4.93 14.77
CA SER A 49 9.95 5.81 13.87
C SER A 49 10.43 5.61 12.43
N LEU A 50 9.52 5.25 11.53
CA LEU A 50 9.80 4.92 10.13
C LEU A 50 9.12 5.92 9.18
N PRO A 51 9.59 6.10 7.94
CA PRO A 51 8.87 6.89 6.94
C PRO A 51 7.46 6.33 6.72
N ARG A 52 6.42 7.17 6.66
CA ARG A 52 5.04 6.76 6.39
C ARG A 52 4.76 6.76 4.88
N TYR A 53 3.96 5.80 4.37
CA TYR A 53 3.67 5.66 2.93
C TYR A 53 3.15 6.94 2.26
N THR A 54 2.25 7.66 2.91
CA THR A 54 1.60 8.87 2.36
C THR A 54 2.38 10.16 2.55
N ASP A 55 3.50 10.17 3.29
CA ASP A 55 4.26 11.39 3.51
C ASP A 55 5.09 11.79 2.28
N ARG A 56 4.66 12.87 1.63
CA ARG A 56 5.30 13.47 0.46
C ARG A 56 6.50 14.37 0.81
N ASN A 57 6.75 14.65 2.10
CA ASN A 57 7.78 15.58 2.56
C ASN A 57 9.07 14.90 3.02
N VAL A 58 9.12 13.57 3.07
CA VAL A 58 10.36 12.85 3.38
C VAL A 58 11.33 13.00 2.20
N ASN A 59 12.53 13.53 2.46
CA ASN A 59 13.63 13.59 1.47
C ASN A 59 14.23 12.19 1.22
N LEU A 60 13.43 11.30 0.62
CA LEU A 60 13.79 9.92 0.36
C LEU A 60 14.79 9.82 -0.80
N PRO A 61 15.87 9.05 -0.65
CA PRO A 61 16.80 8.81 -1.75
C PRO A 61 16.14 8.02 -2.89
N ASP A 62 16.61 8.22 -4.12
CA ASP A 62 16.20 7.43 -5.29
C ASP A 62 16.33 5.92 -5.02
N GLY A 63 15.28 5.16 -5.38
CA GLY A 63 15.22 3.72 -5.15
C GLY A 63 13.83 3.10 -5.32
N LEU A 64 13.78 1.78 -5.18
CA LEU A 64 12.54 1.00 -5.12
C LEU A 64 12.03 0.94 -3.67
N TYR A 65 10.73 1.13 -3.48
CA TYR A 65 10.08 1.12 -2.17
C TYR A 65 8.78 0.30 -2.18
N LEU A 66 8.46 -0.31 -1.03
CA LEU A 66 7.19 -0.96 -0.73
C LEU A 66 6.40 -0.08 0.25
N GLY A 67 5.28 0.47 -0.18
CA GLY A 67 4.33 1.19 0.68
C GLY A 67 3.25 0.26 1.22
N LEU A 68 3.02 0.27 2.53
CA LEU A 68 1.93 -0.44 3.18
C LEU A 68 0.80 0.54 3.55
N PHE A 69 -0.46 0.16 3.35
CA PHE A 69 -1.62 1.01 3.68
C PHE A 69 -2.88 0.18 3.98
N ASN A 70 -3.97 0.86 4.34
CA ASN A 70 -5.21 0.23 4.84
C ASN A 70 -4.94 -0.71 6.03
N GLY A 71 -4.11 -0.22 6.96
CA GLY A 71 -3.66 -0.90 8.16
C GLY A 71 -4.74 -1.04 9.22
N ARG A 72 -4.68 -2.13 9.99
CA ARG A 72 -5.58 -2.46 11.12
C ARG A 72 -4.80 -3.09 12.26
N ASP A 73 -5.13 -2.77 13.51
CA ASP A 73 -4.52 -3.38 14.71
C ASP A 73 -5.01 -4.80 14.99
N ALA A 74 -6.20 -5.15 14.51
CA ALA A 74 -6.76 -6.48 14.59
C ALA A 74 -7.09 -6.99 13.18
N PRO A 75 -7.00 -8.31 12.93
CA PRO A 75 -7.27 -8.85 11.62
C PRO A 75 -8.76 -8.68 11.28
N LEU A 76 -9.65 -9.18 12.14
CA LEU A 76 -11.08 -9.31 11.84
C LEU A 76 -11.91 -8.03 12.11
N THR A 77 -11.29 -6.87 12.29
CA THR A 77 -12.01 -5.61 12.45
C THR A 77 -12.65 -5.16 11.14
N ALA A 78 -13.89 -5.59 10.92
CA ALA A 78 -14.81 -5.11 9.88
C ALA A 78 -15.31 -3.67 10.15
N SER A 79 -14.44 -2.79 10.65
CA SER A 79 -14.74 -1.37 10.76
C SER A 79 -14.84 -0.79 9.35
N PRO A 80 -15.95 -0.07 9.01
CA PRO A 80 -16.11 0.60 7.73
C PRO A 80 -15.25 1.89 7.63
N GLY A 81 -14.48 2.23 8.66
CA GLY A 81 -13.49 3.30 8.59
C GLY A 81 -12.34 2.98 7.63
N SER A 82 -11.72 4.05 7.12
CA SER A 82 -10.40 3.99 6.48
C SER A 82 -9.39 3.35 7.43
N GLY A 83 -8.61 2.38 6.92
CA GLY A 83 -7.43 1.91 7.65
C GLY A 83 -6.33 2.98 7.68
N PHE A 84 -5.34 2.81 8.54
CA PHE A 84 -4.22 3.76 8.64
C PHE A 84 -3.11 3.46 7.62
N ASP A 85 -2.30 4.47 7.31
CA ASP A 85 -1.11 4.30 6.49
C ASP A 85 0.02 3.63 7.27
N GLY A 86 0.70 2.70 6.61
CA GLY A 86 1.83 1.96 7.14
C GLY A 86 3.18 2.60 6.84
N PRO A 87 4.27 1.88 7.12
CA PRO A 87 5.61 2.32 6.76
C PRO A 87 5.83 2.26 5.23
N LEU A 88 6.77 3.07 4.78
CA LEU A 88 7.37 3.00 3.46
C LEU A 88 8.72 2.30 3.56
N ILE A 89 8.77 1.04 3.15
CA ILE A 89 9.90 0.13 3.35
C ILE A 89 10.85 0.21 2.15
N GLY A 90 12.09 0.62 2.41
CA GLY A 90 13.15 0.70 1.39
C GLY A 90 14.45 1.33 1.90
N ARG A 91 15.51 1.38 1.09
CA ARG A 91 15.50 1.06 -0.35
C ARG A 91 15.67 -0.42 -0.65
N LEU A 92 14.91 -0.90 -1.63
CA LEU A 92 14.92 -2.27 -2.08
C LEU A 92 15.75 -2.43 -3.37
N ARG A 93 16.40 -3.59 -3.50
CA ARG A 93 16.97 -4.12 -4.74
C ARG A 93 15.95 -4.96 -5.51
N TYR A 94 15.08 -5.70 -4.80
CA TYR A 94 13.86 -6.27 -5.38
C TYR A 94 12.74 -6.41 -4.34
N CYS A 95 11.50 -6.47 -4.84
CA CYS A 95 10.31 -6.91 -4.10
C CYS A 95 9.59 -7.94 -4.97
N HIS A 96 9.30 -9.13 -4.44
CA HIS A 96 8.67 -10.22 -5.21
C HIS A 96 7.62 -10.98 -4.38
N THR A 97 6.38 -10.95 -4.85
CA THR A 97 5.26 -11.70 -4.26
C THR A 97 5.27 -13.15 -4.77
N ILE A 98 5.25 -14.12 -3.85
CA ILE A 98 5.22 -15.55 -4.14
C ILE A 98 3.86 -16.11 -3.72
N GLU A 99 3.17 -16.76 -4.67
CA GLU A 99 1.88 -17.46 -4.48
C GLU A 99 0.77 -16.62 -3.80
N ALA A 100 0.88 -15.29 -3.78
CA ALA A 100 0.07 -14.38 -2.95
C ALA A 100 0.10 -14.69 -1.43
N ARG A 101 1.09 -15.43 -0.96
CA ARG A 101 1.29 -15.88 0.44
C ARG A 101 2.48 -15.26 1.13
N GLU A 102 3.47 -14.83 0.35
CA GLU A 102 4.72 -14.26 0.85
C GLU A 102 5.15 -13.09 -0.03
N ILE A 103 5.83 -12.11 0.57
CA ILE A 103 6.58 -11.10 -0.16
C ILE A 103 8.05 -11.18 0.26
N LYS A 104 8.91 -11.50 -0.69
CA LYS A 104 10.37 -11.48 -0.50
C LYS A 104 10.90 -10.10 -0.84
N LEU A 105 11.61 -9.54 0.12
CA LEU A 105 12.32 -8.27 0.00
C LEU A 105 13.81 -8.55 0.02
N GLU A 106 14.53 -7.85 -0.83
CA GLU A 106 15.99 -7.74 -0.77
C GLU A 106 16.33 -6.25 -0.70
N PHE A 107 16.95 -5.81 0.38
CA PHE A 107 17.38 -4.42 0.56
C PHE A 107 18.62 -4.11 -0.29
N LEU A 108 18.72 -2.87 -0.75
CA LEU A 108 19.90 -2.34 -1.43
C LEU A 108 21.10 -2.26 -0.47
N ASP A 109 20.84 -1.82 0.77
CA ASP A 109 21.76 -1.85 1.90
C ASP A 109 21.14 -2.67 3.04
N PRO A 110 21.76 -3.78 3.51
CA PRO A 110 21.26 -4.55 4.65
C PRO A 110 21.18 -3.74 5.96
N PHE A 111 21.98 -2.68 6.13
CA PHE A 111 21.91 -1.83 7.31
C PHE A 111 20.68 -0.91 7.28
N GLU A 112 20.26 -0.41 6.10
CA GLU A 112 18.94 0.23 5.93
C GLU A 112 17.82 -0.77 6.31
N GLY A 113 17.92 -2.02 5.85
CA GLY A 113 16.91 -3.05 6.15
C GLY A 113 16.70 -3.33 7.63
N ARG A 114 17.75 -3.22 8.46
CA ARG A 114 17.66 -3.38 9.92
C ARG A 114 16.88 -2.26 10.62
N LEU A 115 16.72 -1.09 10.00
CA LEU A 115 15.85 -0.03 10.52
C LEU A 115 14.39 -0.48 10.52
N PHE A 116 13.97 -1.25 9.50
CA PHE A 116 12.62 -1.81 9.37
C PHE A 116 12.46 -3.14 10.11
N PHE A 117 13.54 -3.94 10.15
CA PHE A 117 13.54 -5.30 10.66
C PHE A 117 14.79 -5.56 11.53
N PRO A 118 14.76 -5.21 12.84
CA PRO A 118 15.94 -5.30 13.71
C PRO A 118 16.58 -6.69 13.73
N ASP A 119 15.72 -7.73 13.73
CA ASP A 119 16.12 -9.15 13.74
C ASP A 119 16.53 -9.69 12.35
N MET A 120 16.64 -8.84 11.32
CA MET A 120 17.03 -9.29 9.98
C MET A 120 18.47 -9.82 9.99
N GLU A 121 18.58 -11.08 9.55
CA GLU A 121 19.84 -11.80 9.42
C GLU A 121 20.69 -11.19 8.29
N ILE A 122 21.99 -11.02 8.57
CA ILE A 122 22.99 -10.56 7.57
C ILE A 122 24.04 -11.67 7.46
N VAL A 123 23.83 -12.59 6.52
CA VAL A 123 24.62 -13.84 6.39
C VAL A 123 25.81 -13.66 5.46
N ALA A 124 26.91 -13.09 5.98
CA ALA A 124 28.12 -12.77 5.21
C ALA A 124 28.54 -13.85 4.19
N GLY A 125 28.88 -13.42 2.97
CA GLY A 125 29.36 -14.31 1.93
C GLY A 125 30.69 -14.98 2.30
N PRO A 126 31.05 -16.16 1.74
CA PRO A 126 32.31 -16.85 2.01
C PRO A 126 33.58 -16.03 1.67
N ASP A 127 33.41 -15.02 0.83
CA ASP A 127 34.39 -14.04 0.37
C ASP A 127 34.46 -12.77 1.25
N GLY A 128 33.66 -12.71 2.32
CA GLY A 128 33.51 -11.51 3.15
C GLY A 128 32.63 -10.42 2.51
N HIS A 129 31.97 -10.70 1.38
CA HIS A 129 31.00 -9.77 0.80
C HIS A 129 29.81 -9.61 1.74
N VAL A 130 29.50 -8.37 2.10
CA VAL A 130 28.28 -8.07 2.87
C VAL A 130 27.09 -8.33 1.95
N PRO A 131 26.22 -9.31 2.25
CA PRO A 131 25.15 -9.69 1.35
C PRO A 131 23.99 -8.72 1.51
N THR A 132 23.15 -8.69 0.49
CA THR A 132 21.91 -7.93 0.54
C THR A 132 20.98 -8.49 1.61
N GLY A 133 20.42 -7.59 2.42
CA GLY A 133 19.55 -7.96 3.54
C GLY A 133 18.25 -8.53 3.01
N ARG A 134 17.93 -9.78 3.35
CA ARG A 134 16.74 -10.48 2.85
C ARG A 134 15.74 -10.73 3.96
N ILE A 135 14.47 -10.50 3.65
CA ILE A 135 13.38 -10.87 4.54
C ILE A 135 12.15 -11.34 3.75
N THR A 136 11.40 -12.27 4.34
CA THR A 136 10.13 -12.75 3.80
C THR A 136 9.02 -12.26 4.73
N LEU A 137 8.08 -11.48 4.19
CA LEU A 137 6.88 -11.05 4.91
C LEU A 137 5.74 -12.02 4.63
N PRO A 138 5.10 -12.60 5.65
CA PRO A 138 3.93 -13.46 5.45
C PRO A 138 2.70 -12.61 5.09
N VAL A 139 1.94 -13.09 4.11
CA VAL A 139 0.61 -12.58 3.77
C VAL A 139 -0.42 -13.51 4.41
N GLN A 140 -1.08 -13.06 5.47
CA GLN A 140 -2.06 -13.88 6.19
C GLN A 140 -3.32 -14.10 5.36
N SER A 141 -3.49 -15.34 4.91
CA SER A 141 -4.71 -15.82 4.25
C SER A 141 -5.80 -16.07 5.30
N GLY A 142 -6.90 -15.33 5.22
CA GLY A 142 -7.98 -15.36 6.22
C GLY A 142 -8.70 -14.02 6.38
N LEU A 143 -8.02 -12.94 6.00
CA LEU A 143 -8.67 -11.66 5.66
C LEU A 143 -9.16 -11.71 4.21
N SER A 144 -10.25 -11.00 3.93
CA SER A 144 -10.95 -11.02 2.63
C SER A 144 -10.12 -10.55 1.43
N SER A 145 -8.92 -10.00 1.67
CA SER A 145 -7.96 -9.53 0.67
C SER A 145 -6.57 -10.21 0.79
N GLY A 146 -6.34 -11.00 1.86
CA GLY A 146 -4.99 -11.19 2.41
C GLY A 146 -4.47 -9.93 3.12
N ALA A 147 -3.45 -10.06 3.98
CA ALA A 147 -2.77 -8.90 4.57
C ALA A 147 -1.32 -9.19 4.92
N ILE A 148 -0.44 -8.23 4.67
CA ILE A 148 0.95 -8.25 5.15
C ILE A 148 0.94 -7.95 6.64
N VAL A 149 1.71 -8.72 7.42
CA VAL A 149 1.95 -8.40 8.84
C VAL A 149 3.26 -7.62 8.97
N PHE A 150 3.17 -6.46 9.62
CA PHE A 150 4.33 -5.65 10.00
C PHE A 150 4.05 -5.02 11.38
N ASP A 151 5.00 -5.12 12.32
CA ASP A 151 4.88 -4.54 13.67
C ASP A 151 3.55 -4.91 14.36
N ASP A 152 3.22 -6.20 14.36
CA ASP A 152 1.99 -6.80 14.90
C ASP A 152 0.68 -6.14 14.43
N ARG A 153 0.70 -5.55 13.23
CA ARG A 153 -0.41 -4.90 12.53
C ARG A 153 -0.60 -5.46 11.13
N TYR A 154 -1.82 -5.35 10.61
CA TYR A 154 -2.27 -6.02 9.40
C TYR A 154 -2.57 -5.00 8.30
N PHE A 155 -1.83 -5.06 7.19
CA PHE A 155 -1.98 -4.15 6.05
C PHE A 155 -2.65 -4.88 4.90
N ALA A 156 -3.90 -4.51 4.62
CA ALA A 156 -4.73 -5.18 3.61
C ALA A 156 -4.31 -4.83 2.17
N ASP A 157 -3.63 -3.69 1.97
CA ASP A 157 -3.18 -3.22 0.67
C ASP A 157 -1.69 -2.81 0.72
N TRP A 158 -1.02 -2.98 -0.42
CA TRP A 158 0.37 -2.58 -0.60
C TRP A 158 0.66 -2.18 -2.04
N THR A 159 1.69 -1.34 -2.23
CA THR A 159 2.14 -0.92 -3.55
C THR A 159 3.67 -0.88 -3.62
N VAL A 160 4.21 -1.14 -4.80
CA VAL A 160 5.65 -1.08 -5.07
C VAL A 160 5.89 -0.03 -6.14
N PHE A 161 6.77 0.94 -5.85
CA PHE A 161 7.06 2.05 -6.75
C PHE A 161 8.51 2.49 -6.66
N ILE A 162 8.93 3.26 -7.67
CA ILE A 162 10.27 3.87 -7.73
C ILE A 162 10.14 5.35 -7.40
N ILE A 163 10.90 5.80 -6.40
CA ILE A 163 11.15 7.23 -6.19
C ILE A 163 12.37 7.58 -7.04
N SER A 164 12.28 8.64 -7.83
CA SER A 164 13.44 9.19 -8.53
C SER A 164 13.43 10.72 -8.61
N SER A 165 14.58 11.32 -8.31
CA SER A 165 14.87 12.75 -8.41
C SER A 165 15.18 13.22 -9.84
N VAL A 166 15.17 12.30 -10.82
CA VAL A 166 15.37 12.64 -12.23
C VAL A 166 14.24 13.56 -12.69
N ARG A 167 14.59 14.84 -12.90
CA ARG A 167 13.72 15.85 -13.52
C ARG A 167 13.02 15.23 -14.73
N THR A 168 11.70 15.42 -14.81
CA THR A 168 10.87 14.93 -15.91
C THR A 168 11.40 15.46 -17.24
N VAL A 169 12.20 14.65 -17.96
CA VAL A 169 12.54 14.93 -19.35
C VAL A 169 11.29 14.60 -20.15
N ILE A 170 10.40 15.60 -20.27
CA ILE A 170 9.27 15.57 -21.19
C ILE A 170 9.83 15.15 -22.55
N GLY A 171 9.31 14.03 -23.06
CA GLY A 171 10.03 13.19 -24.00
C GLY A 171 10.54 13.95 -25.23
N ARG A 172 11.84 13.80 -25.52
CA ARG A 172 12.32 14.07 -26.88
C ARG A 172 11.71 13.01 -27.79
N ASP A 173 10.94 13.48 -28.76
CA ASP A 173 10.24 12.66 -29.73
C ASP A 173 11.20 11.69 -30.45
N LEU A 174 10.97 10.38 -30.31
CA LEU A 174 11.78 9.34 -30.95
C LEU A 174 11.44 9.13 -32.44
N ARG A 175 10.56 9.96 -33.03
CA ARG A 175 10.16 9.84 -34.44
C ARG A 175 11.20 10.32 -35.46
N SER A 176 12.33 10.92 -35.04
CA SER A 176 13.32 11.51 -35.96
C SER A 176 14.51 10.61 -36.32
N GLN A 177 14.40 9.28 -36.20
CA GLN A 177 15.37 8.33 -36.77
C GLN A 177 14.75 7.45 -37.86
N GLN A 178 14.26 8.10 -38.92
CA GLN A 178 13.96 7.42 -40.17
C GLN A 178 15.22 7.38 -41.05
N ARG A 179 15.76 6.16 -41.19
CA ARG A 179 16.79 5.66 -42.12
C ARG A 179 17.43 6.65 -43.11
N VAL A 180 18.77 6.66 -43.09
CA VAL A 180 19.62 6.76 -44.30
C VAL A 180 19.93 5.34 -44.77
#